data_AF-A0A938EIB4-F1
#
_entry.id   AF-A0A938EIB4-F1
#
_cell.length_a   1.000
_cell.length_b   1.000
_cell.length_c   1.000
_cell.angle_alpha   90.00
_cell.angle_beta   90.00
_cell.angle_gamma   90.00
#
_symmetry.space_group_name_H-M   'P 1'
#
loop_
_entity.id
_entity.type
_entity.pdbx_description
1 polymer ?
#
loop_
_entity_poly.entity_id
_entity_poly.type
_entity_poly.pdbx_seq_one_letter_code
_entity_poly.pdbx_strand_id
1 'polypeptide(L)'
;MSEYEDTNLYNDGTGRGAKLGTLDGAKATNSAAANMASLTPGGGQEESDQEDDSVNEEMEQLEVDISDTLNALFESTDVTPEFVEKFKVIFEAALSEKVALIEEAILEASKEIIEENTNLVTESLTNHMDEYLSYVVEEWMNENKLAVENGFRTEIAENFMMGLKELFENSFIDVPDEKYDVLDDLFSTNSDLETQLNHTIKENMELKNKVLAHECAESFVDMSRGLADTEVEKLAKLSENIEFNSVEQYRDKIQLLKESYFGVEGSPENTGNLLTEETTDVNRKPAGADPMMDAYIHSISNQLKLTNRKTAK
;
A
#
# COMPACT_ATOMS: atom_id res chain seq x y z
N MET A 1 5.07 17.67 21.81
CA MET A 1 6.53 17.41 21.92
C MET A 1 7.00 18.11 23.18
N SER A 2 7.40 17.48 24.27
CA SER A 2 7.51 16.08 24.67
C SER A 2 7.36 16.12 26.19
N GLU A 3 6.29 15.55 26.74
CA GLU A 3 6.07 15.49 28.21
C GLU A 3 6.53 14.14 28.78
N TYR A 4 7.27 13.35 27.98
CA TYR A 4 7.65 11.96 28.30
C TYR A 4 9.15 11.70 28.39
N GLU A 5 10.00 12.72 28.25
CA GLU A 5 11.45 12.53 28.37
C GLU A 5 11.93 13.00 29.75
N ASP A 6 11.81 12.12 30.75
CA ASP A 6 12.50 12.32 32.02
C ASP A 6 14.00 12.03 31.82
N THR A 7 14.77 13.09 31.65
CA THR A 7 16.20 13.06 31.26
C THR A 7 17.14 12.46 32.30
N ASN A 8 16.61 11.99 33.44
CA ASN A 8 17.38 11.41 34.53
C ASN A 8 17.42 9.87 34.53
N LEU A 9 16.75 9.20 33.59
CA LEU A 9 16.64 7.74 33.59
C LEU A 9 17.95 7.00 33.26
N TYR A 10 18.94 7.69 32.68
CA TYR A 10 20.16 7.07 32.14
C TYR A 10 21.47 7.66 32.69
N ASN A 11 21.43 8.40 33.81
CA ASN A 11 22.59 9.15 34.32
C ASN A 11 23.58 8.34 35.18
N ASP A 12 23.36 7.04 35.43
CA ASP A 12 24.44 6.20 35.95
C ASP A 12 25.17 5.51 34.78
N GLY A 13 26.49 5.67 34.73
CA GLY A 13 27.34 5.10 33.67
C GLY A 13 27.41 3.57 33.66
N THR A 14 26.47 2.88 34.32
CA THR A 14 26.40 1.40 34.40
C THR A 14 25.30 0.81 33.52
N GLY A 15 24.48 1.65 32.87
CA GLY A 15 23.38 1.20 32.02
C GLY A 15 22.24 0.54 32.77
N ARG A 16 22.17 0.67 34.11
CA ARG A 16 21.14 0.07 34.98
C ARG A 16 20.27 1.11 35.70
N GLY A 17 20.33 2.37 35.28
CA GLY A 17 19.70 3.51 35.96
C GLY A 17 18.18 3.65 35.88
N ALA A 18 17.46 2.72 35.22
CA ALA A 18 16.01 2.76 35.17
C ALA A 18 15.39 2.35 36.52
N LYS A 19 15.25 3.31 37.44
CA LYS A 19 14.38 3.16 38.61
C LYS A 19 12.93 3.27 38.17
N LEU A 20 12.32 2.14 37.81
CA LEU A 20 10.88 2.02 37.72
C LEU A 20 10.28 2.37 39.08
N GLY A 21 9.36 3.33 39.09
CA GLY A 21 8.70 3.80 40.31
C GLY A 21 7.99 2.66 41.02
N THR A 22 8.64 2.05 41.99
CA THR A 22 7.97 1.18 42.95
C THR A 22 7.21 2.08 43.91
N LEU A 23 5.87 2.00 43.88
CA LEU A 23 4.99 2.58 44.89
C LEU A 23 5.57 2.29 46.28
N ASP A 24 5.98 3.37 46.95
CA ASP A 24 6.56 3.31 48.27
C ASP A 24 5.51 2.82 49.27
N GLY A 25 5.85 1.78 50.03
CA GLY A 25 5.16 1.42 51.26
C GLY A 25 3.91 0.54 51.16
N ALA A 26 4.03 -0.73 50.74
CA ALA A 26 3.26 -1.82 51.35
C ALA A 26 3.86 -3.20 50.99
N LYS A 27 4.19 -3.97 52.04
CA LYS A 27 4.46 -5.42 52.09
C LYS A 27 4.61 -6.16 50.76
N ALA A 28 5.80 -6.73 50.56
CA ALA A 28 6.07 -7.83 49.65
C ALA A 28 5.01 -8.95 49.78
N THR A 29 4.07 -8.98 48.84
CA THR A 29 3.25 -10.16 48.53
C THR A 29 3.28 -10.32 47.02
N ASN A 30 3.83 -11.44 46.56
CA ASN A 30 3.95 -11.87 45.17
C ASN A 30 2.91 -11.25 44.22
N SER A 31 3.36 -10.27 43.44
CA SER A 31 2.59 -9.56 42.41
C SER A 31 2.21 -10.43 41.21
N ALA A 32 2.70 -11.67 41.13
CA ALA A 32 2.24 -12.64 40.14
C ALA A 32 0.74 -13.00 40.32
N ALA A 33 0.26 -13.09 41.57
CA ALA A 33 -1.14 -13.42 41.84
C ALA A 33 -2.10 -12.24 41.56
N ALA A 34 -1.63 -11.00 41.77
CA ALA A 34 -2.41 -9.80 41.47
C ALA A 34 -2.47 -9.53 39.95
N ASN A 35 -1.38 -9.78 39.22
CA ASN A 35 -1.35 -9.63 37.76
C ASN A 35 -2.11 -10.74 37.03
N MET A 36 -2.21 -11.94 37.61
CA MET A 36 -3.10 -13.01 37.13
C MET A 36 -4.57 -12.71 37.39
N ALA A 37 -4.90 -11.94 38.43
CA ALA A 37 -6.29 -11.55 38.74
C ALA A 37 -6.82 -10.47 37.78
N SER A 38 -5.94 -9.70 37.13
CA SER A 38 -6.30 -8.76 36.05
C SER A 38 -6.30 -9.40 34.66
N LEU A 39 -5.88 -10.66 34.54
CA LEU A 39 -5.89 -11.47 33.33
C LEU A 39 -6.92 -12.59 33.49
N THR A 40 -8.18 -12.23 33.72
CA THR A 40 -9.27 -13.16 33.46
C THR A 40 -9.42 -13.29 31.94
N PRO A 41 -9.28 -14.50 31.36
CA PRO A 41 -9.58 -14.72 29.95
C PRO A 41 -11.09 -14.52 29.79
N GLY A 42 -11.48 -13.37 29.25
CA GLY A 42 -12.85 -13.12 28.82
C GLY A 42 -13.14 -13.96 27.59
N GLY A 43 -13.52 -15.22 27.80
CA GLY A 43 -13.84 -16.15 26.73
C GLY A 43 -14.01 -17.57 27.25
N GLY A 44 -15.19 -17.89 27.77
CA GLY A 44 -15.53 -19.27 28.15
C GLY A 44 -16.55 -19.41 29.29
N GLN A 45 -17.80 -19.09 29.00
CA GLN A 45 -18.98 -19.86 29.45
C GLN A 45 -19.21 -20.00 30.97
N GLU A 46 -19.82 -18.98 31.58
CA GLU A 46 -20.82 -19.19 32.63
C GLU A 46 -22.20 -19.01 31.97
N GLU A 47 -23.03 -20.05 32.06
CA GLU A 47 -24.46 -20.03 31.76
C GLU A 47 -25.14 -18.98 32.64
N SER A 48 -25.17 -17.73 32.20
CA SER A 48 -26.14 -16.75 32.67
C SER A 48 -27.31 -16.81 31.70
N ASP A 49 -28.47 -17.17 32.26
CA ASP A 49 -29.79 -17.05 31.66
C ASP A 49 -29.80 -16.01 30.54
N GLN A 50 -30.03 -16.48 29.31
CA GLN A 50 -30.53 -15.63 28.24
C GLN A 50 -31.87 -15.10 28.74
N GLU A 51 -31.84 -13.99 29.47
CA GLU A 51 -32.90 -13.00 29.38
C GLU A 51 -32.97 -12.69 27.89
N ASP A 52 -34.01 -13.27 27.29
CA ASP A 52 -34.67 -12.91 26.06
C ASP A 52 -34.75 -11.38 26.01
N ASP A 53 -33.64 -10.75 25.63
CA ASP A 53 -33.61 -9.38 25.17
C ASP A 53 -34.25 -9.48 23.79
N SER A 54 -35.58 -9.68 23.82
CA SER A 54 -36.48 -9.39 22.75
C SER A 54 -36.20 -7.92 22.47
N VAL A 55 -35.24 -7.67 21.58
CA VAL A 55 -35.20 -6.44 20.82
C VAL A 55 -36.60 -6.41 20.24
N ASN A 56 -37.46 -5.63 20.90
CA ASN A 56 -38.73 -5.21 20.38
C ASN A 56 -38.35 -4.26 19.25
N GLU A 57 -37.82 -4.83 18.16
CA GLU A 57 -37.98 -4.30 16.84
C GLU A 57 -39.50 -4.26 16.68
N GLU A 58 -40.08 -3.15 17.16
CA GLU A 58 -41.38 -2.72 16.72
C GLU A 58 -41.23 -2.64 15.21
N MET A 59 -41.61 -3.74 14.54
CA MET A 59 -41.67 -3.81 13.10
C MET A 59 -42.52 -2.63 12.68
N GLU A 60 -41.87 -1.61 12.15
CA GLU A 60 -42.53 -0.51 11.48
C GLU A 60 -43.12 -1.14 10.23
N GLN A 61 -44.32 -1.71 10.40
CA GLN A 61 -45.04 -2.37 9.32
C GLN A 61 -45.17 -1.34 8.22
N LEU A 62 -44.43 -1.57 7.13
CA LEU A 62 -44.53 -0.78 5.92
C LEU A 62 -45.98 -0.89 5.44
N GLU A 63 -46.80 0.10 5.77
CA GLU A 63 -48.14 0.24 5.22
C GLU A 63 -48.01 0.58 3.74
N VAL A 64 -48.03 -0.48 2.92
CA VAL A 64 -48.06 -0.33 1.47
C VAL A 64 -49.50 -0.02 1.07
N ASP A 65 -49.78 1.24 0.73
CA ASP A 65 -51.07 1.62 0.16
C ASP A 65 -51.20 1.04 -1.26
N ILE A 66 -51.99 -0.03 -1.39
CA ILE A 66 -52.27 -0.71 -2.66
C ILE A 66 -53.60 -0.25 -3.29
N SER A 67 -54.24 0.79 -2.75
CA SER A 67 -55.56 1.24 -3.20
C SER A 67 -55.55 1.59 -4.69
N ASP A 68 -54.51 2.27 -5.17
CA ASP A 68 -54.39 2.70 -6.56
C ASP A 68 -54.20 1.52 -7.52
N THR A 69 -53.40 0.53 -7.14
CA THR A 69 -53.16 -0.68 -7.92
C THR A 69 -54.42 -1.56 -8.01
N LEU A 70 -55.17 -1.64 -6.91
CA LEU A 70 -56.39 -2.43 -6.84
C LEU A 70 -57.52 -1.77 -7.64
N ASN A 71 -57.62 -0.43 -7.58
CA ASN A 71 -58.56 0.35 -8.39
C ASN A 71 -58.26 0.23 -9.90
N ALA A 72 -56.98 0.32 -10.31
CA ALA A 72 -56.58 0.13 -11.71
C ALA A 72 -56.86 -1.30 -12.23
N LEU A 73 -56.76 -2.33 -11.37
CA LEU A 73 -57.04 -3.71 -11.73
C LEU A 73 -58.54 -3.94 -12.03
N PHE A 74 -59.42 -3.26 -11.31
CA PHE A 74 -60.88 -3.42 -11.43
C PHE A 74 -61.56 -2.38 -12.33
N GLU A 75 -60.82 -1.38 -12.85
CA GLU A 75 -61.34 -0.26 -13.65
C GLU A 75 -62.10 -0.66 -14.92
N SER A 76 -61.81 -1.85 -15.47
CA SER A 76 -62.45 -2.40 -16.67
C SER A 76 -63.51 -3.46 -16.40
N THR A 77 -63.78 -3.78 -15.14
CA THR A 77 -64.72 -4.82 -14.71
C THR A 77 -65.85 -4.23 -13.88
N ASP A 78 -67.09 -4.64 -14.17
CA ASP A 78 -68.29 -4.16 -13.47
C ASP A 78 -68.45 -4.89 -12.13
N VAL A 79 -67.58 -4.55 -11.16
CA VAL A 79 -67.49 -5.20 -9.84
C VAL A 79 -68.15 -4.32 -8.78
N THR A 80 -68.85 -4.93 -7.83
CA THR A 80 -69.52 -4.16 -6.78
C THR A 80 -68.51 -3.53 -5.82
N PRO A 81 -68.77 -2.30 -5.31
CA PRO A 81 -67.86 -1.63 -4.36
C PRO A 81 -67.57 -2.47 -3.11
N GLU A 82 -68.58 -3.20 -2.61
CA GLU A 82 -68.45 -4.09 -1.46
C GLU A 82 -67.51 -5.28 -1.72
N PHE A 83 -67.36 -5.73 -2.97
CA PHE A 83 -66.43 -6.81 -3.32
C PHE A 83 -65.00 -6.29 -3.34
N VAL A 84 -64.78 -5.08 -3.88
CA VAL A 84 -63.46 -4.42 -3.92
C VAL A 84 -62.93 -4.17 -2.51
N GLU A 85 -63.78 -3.70 -1.59
CA GLU A 85 -63.40 -3.47 -0.19
C GLU A 85 -63.06 -4.78 0.54
N LYS A 86 -63.83 -5.86 0.35
CA LYS A 86 -63.52 -7.18 0.91
C LYS A 86 -62.26 -7.79 0.31
N PHE A 87 -62.06 -7.65 -0.99
CA PHE A 87 -60.86 -8.15 -1.67
C PHE A 87 -59.62 -7.38 -1.20
N LYS A 88 -59.72 -6.05 -1.04
CA LYS A 88 -58.66 -5.21 -0.48
C LYS A 88 -58.23 -5.71 0.89
N VAL A 89 -59.16 -5.88 1.83
CA VAL A 89 -58.84 -6.35 3.20
C VAL A 89 -58.19 -7.74 3.19
N ILE A 90 -58.69 -8.69 2.39
CA ILE A 90 -58.15 -10.05 2.32
C ILE A 90 -56.75 -10.04 1.66
N PHE A 91 -56.57 -9.24 0.62
CA PHE A 91 -55.30 -9.13 -0.10
C PHE A 91 -54.25 -8.38 0.72
N GLU A 92 -54.60 -7.30 1.40
CA GLU A 92 -53.71 -6.60 2.35
C GLU A 92 -53.28 -7.53 3.48
N ALA A 93 -54.21 -8.29 4.06
CA ALA A 93 -53.86 -9.28 5.09
C ALA A 93 -52.93 -10.37 4.56
N ALA A 94 -53.21 -10.92 3.37
CA ALA A 94 -52.36 -11.96 2.76
C ALA A 94 -50.98 -11.41 2.33
N LEU A 95 -50.92 -10.17 1.86
CA LEU A 95 -49.67 -9.51 1.49
C LEU A 95 -48.84 -9.20 2.73
N SER A 96 -49.45 -8.68 3.79
CA SER A 96 -48.80 -8.43 5.08
C SER A 96 -48.22 -9.72 5.68
N GLU A 97 -48.96 -10.84 5.64
CA GLU A 97 -48.45 -12.15 6.05
C GLU A 97 -47.21 -12.57 5.23
N LYS A 98 -47.22 -12.37 3.91
CA LYS A 98 -46.08 -12.72 3.05
C LYS A 98 -44.89 -11.79 3.23
N VAL A 99 -45.12 -10.50 3.45
CA VAL A 99 -44.07 -9.53 3.73
C VAL A 99 -43.39 -9.86 5.06
N ALA A 100 -44.16 -10.15 6.12
CA ALA A 100 -43.63 -10.54 7.42
C ALA A 100 -42.75 -11.80 7.33
N LEU A 101 -43.16 -12.82 6.56
CA LEU A 101 -42.34 -14.03 6.35
C LEU A 101 -41.02 -13.74 5.60
N ILE A 102 -41.04 -12.84 4.62
CA ILE A 102 -39.84 -12.45 3.88
C ILE A 102 -38.92 -11.63 4.77
N GLU A 103 -39.46 -10.73 5.57
CA GLU A 103 -38.72 -9.91 6.52
C GLU A 103 -38.05 -10.78 7.58
N GLU A 104 -38.77 -11.72 8.18
CA GLU A 104 -38.21 -12.71 9.12
C GLU A 104 -37.07 -13.52 8.47
N ALA A 105 -37.24 -13.97 7.23
CA ALA A 105 -36.21 -14.70 6.50
C ALA A 105 -34.97 -13.83 6.18
N ILE A 106 -35.15 -12.55 5.86
CA ILE A 106 -34.05 -11.61 5.64
C ILE A 106 -33.33 -11.31 6.95
N LEU A 107 -34.07 -11.10 8.05
CA LEU A 107 -33.50 -10.87 9.36
C LEU A 107 -32.65 -12.06 9.81
N GLU A 108 -33.17 -13.29 9.69
CA GLU A 108 -32.42 -14.49 10.05
C GLU A 108 -31.15 -14.64 9.21
N ALA A 109 -31.25 -14.47 7.88
CA ALA A 109 -30.08 -14.51 7.01
C ALA A 109 -29.08 -13.38 7.33
N SER A 110 -29.55 -12.19 7.69
CA SER A 110 -28.69 -11.07 8.08
C SER A 110 -27.97 -11.33 9.40
N LYS A 111 -28.65 -11.94 10.38
CA LYS A 111 -28.05 -12.35 11.66
C LYS A 111 -26.95 -13.37 11.43
N GLU A 112 -27.22 -14.40 10.62
CA GLU A 112 -26.22 -15.43 10.27
C GLU A 112 -24.99 -14.81 9.61
N ILE A 113 -25.19 -13.91 8.62
CA ILE A 113 -24.09 -13.20 7.94
C ILE A 113 -23.30 -12.30 8.91
N ILE A 114 -23.98 -11.59 9.80
CA ILE A 114 -23.32 -10.72 10.79
C ILE A 114 -22.51 -11.56 11.77
N GLU A 115 -23.05 -12.68 12.25
CA GLU A 115 -22.35 -13.59 13.16
C GLU A 115 -21.13 -14.21 12.48
N GLU A 116 -21.27 -14.72 11.25
CA GLU A 116 -20.15 -15.27 10.47
C GLU A 116 -19.05 -14.21 10.25
N ASN A 117 -19.41 -13.01 9.80
CA ASN A 117 -18.44 -11.94 9.59
C ASN A 117 -17.76 -11.50 10.90
N THR A 118 -18.51 -11.44 12.00
CA THR A 118 -17.96 -11.08 13.32
C THR A 118 -16.97 -12.14 13.78
N ASN A 119 -17.28 -13.42 13.62
CA ASN A 119 -16.38 -14.52 13.93
C ASN A 119 -15.12 -14.49 13.05
N LEU A 120 -15.26 -14.26 11.75
CA LEU A 120 -14.11 -14.14 10.84
C LEU A 120 -13.20 -12.94 11.19
N VAL A 121 -13.80 -11.78 11.48
CA VAL A 121 -13.03 -10.59 11.85
C VAL A 121 -12.34 -10.77 13.19
N THR A 122 -13.01 -11.36 14.19
CA THR A 122 -12.42 -11.60 15.51
C THR A 122 -11.31 -12.64 15.45
N GLU A 123 -11.48 -13.72 14.69
CA GLU A 123 -10.43 -14.72 14.47
C GLU A 123 -9.23 -14.12 13.73
N SER A 124 -9.48 -13.36 12.65
CA SER A 124 -8.42 -12.67 11.90
C SER A 124 -7.67 -11.67 12.77
N LEU A 125 -8.38 -10.90 13.61
CA LEU A 125 -7.77 -9.92 14.50
C LEU A 125 -6.94 -10.59 15.59
N THR A 126 -7.45 -11.68 16.16
CA THR A 126 -6.75 -12.45 17.19
C THR A 126 -5.46 -13.03 16.63
N ASN A 127 -5.51 -13.69 15.47
CA ASN A 127 -4.32 -14.23 14.81
C ASN A 127 -3.29 -13.14 14.50
N HIS A 128 -3.74 -11.97 14.03
CA HIS A 128 -2.84 -10.87 13.72
C HIS A 128 -2.23 -10.26 15.00
N MET A 129 -3.00 -10.15 16.08
CA MET A 129 -2.48 -9.74 17.38
C MET A 129 -1.45 -10.74 17.91
N ASP A 130 -1.71 -12.04 17.80
CA ASP A 130 -0.77 -13.08 18.23
C ASP A 130 0.53 -13.03 17.40
N GLU A 131 0.44 -12.84 16.09
CA GLU A 131 1.61 -12.67 15.22
C GLU A 131 2.43 -11.43 15.59
N TYR A 132 1.77 -10.28 15.80
CA TYR A 132 2.46 -9.06 16.22
C TYR A 132 3.10 -9.20 17.60
N LEU A 133 2.39 -9.78 18.57
CA LEU A 133 2.93 -9.99 19.90
C LEU A 133 4.09 -10.96 19.87
N SER A 134 4.01 -12.04 19.07
CA SER A 134 5.12 -12.97 18.87
C SER A 134 6.34 -12.26 18.30
N TYR A 135 6.15 -11.43 17.26
CA TYR A 135 7.24 -10.65 16.66
C TYR A 135 7.88 -9.68 17.65
N VAL A 136 7.07 -8.91 18.39
CA VAL A 136 7.56 -7.94 19.38
C VAL A 136 8.30 -8.65 20.51
N VAL A 137 7.79 -9.80 20.97
CA VAL A 137 8.46 -10.60 22.01
C VAL A 137 9.78 -11.17 21.51
N GLU A 138 9.82 -11.66 20.27
CA GLU A 138 11.05 -12.20 19.66
C GLU A 138 12.12 -11.12 19.48
N GLU A 139 11.74 -9.96 18.92
CA GLU A 139 12.64 -8.80 18.80
C GLU A 139 13.11 -8.32 20.17
N TRP A 140 12.21 -8.15 21.14
CA TRP A 140 12.59 -7.75 22.50
C TRP A 140 13.55 -8.75 23.17
N MET A 141 13.33 -10.05 22.97
CA MET A 141 14.23 -11.08 23.49
C MET A 141 15.60 -11.03 22.81
N ASN A 142 15.64 -10.81 21.50
CA ASN A 142 16.88 -10.65 20.73
C ASN A 142 17.64 -9.39 21.14
N GLU A 143 16.97 -8.25 21.25
CA GLU A 143 17.55 -6.99 21.70
C GLU A 143 18.09 -7.10 23.13
N ASN A 144 17.33 -7.69 24.05
CA ASN A 144 17.80 -7.90 25.41
C ASN A 144 18.98 -8.85 25.48
N LYS A 145 18.98 -9.92 24.68
CA LYS A 145 20.14 -10.82 24.60
C LYS A 145 21.38 -10.06 24.15
N LEU A 146 21.26 -9.21 23.13
CA LEU A 146 22.36 -8.38 22.64
C LEU A 146 22.82 -7.38 23.70
N ALA A 147 21.88 -6.72 24.40
CA ALA A 147 22.18 -5.78 25.48
C ALA A 147 22.88 -6.48 26.66
N VAL A 148 22.42 -7.67 27.06
CA VAL A 148 23.06 -8.47 28.11
C VAL A 148 24.45 -8.94 27.68
N GLU A 149 24.61 -9.40 26.44
CA GLU A 149 25.92 -9.83 25.92
C GLU A 149 26.91 -8.66 25.86
N ASN A 150 26.48 -7.50 25.36
CA ASN A 150 27.30 -6.30 25.32
C ASN A 150 27.60 -5.79 26.73
N GLY A 151 26.61 -5.76 27.63
CA GLY A 151 26.81 -5.41 29.03
C GLY A 151 27.82 -6.35 29.71
N PHE A 152 27.72 -7.65 29.46
CA PHE A 152 28.66 -8.64 29.99
C PHE A 152 30.06 -8.53 29.38
N ARG A 153 30.18 -8.25 28.08
CA ARG A 153 31.47 -7.98 27.42
C ARG A 153 32.12 -6.71 27.97
N THR A 154 31.35 -5.65 28.18
CA THR A 154 31.83 -4.41 28.80
C THR A 154 32.25 -4.66 30.24
N GLU A 155 31.47 -5.42 31.02
CA GLU A 155 31.82 -5.79 32.40
C GLU A 155 33.11 -6.64 32.46
N ILE A 156 33.28 -7.59 31.53
CA ILE A 156 34.52 -8.35 31.39
C ILE A 156 35.69 -7.43 31.01
N ALA A 157 35.49 -6.55 30.03
CA ALA A 157 36.52 -5.63 29.58
C ALA A 157 36.92 -4.65 30.70
N GLU A 158 35.97 -4.14 31.46
CA GLU A 158 36.20 -3.26 32.60
C GLU A 158 36.93 -4.00 33.73
N ASN A 159 36.49 -5.21 34.10
CA ASN A 159 37.19 -6.04 35.08
C ASN A 159 38.61 -6.40 34.63
N PHE A 160 38.80 -6.68 33.34
CA PHE A 160 40.12 -6.94 32.78
C PHE A 160 41.01 -5.69 32.80
N MET A 161 40.46 -4.52 32.42
CA MET A 161 41.17 -3.24 32.47
C MET A 161 41.51 -2.82 33.90
N MET A 162 40.62 -3.05 34.86
CA MET A 162 40.90 -2.85 36.28
C MET A 162 42.00 -3.78 36.77
N GLY A 163 41.97 -5.07 36.40
CA GLY A 163 43.03 -6.02 36.73
C GLY A 163 44.38 -5.67 36.08
N LEU A 164 44.37 -5.16 34.84
CA LEU A 164 45.56 -4.61 34.20
C LEU A 164 46.07 -3.37 34.93
N LYS A 165 45.19 -2.44 35.29
CA LYS A 165 45.55 -1.26 36.07
C LYS A 165 46.21 -1.64 37.39
N GLU A 166 45.60 -2.55 38.14
CA GLU A 166 46.15 -3.06 39.41
C GLU A 166 47.52 -3.74 39.19
N LEU A 167 47.69 -4.51 38.10
CA LEU A 167 48.98 -5.12 37.75
C LEU A 167 50.04 -4.07 37.36
N PHE A 168 49.66 -3.04 36.60
CA PHE A 168 50.55 -1.94 36.20
C PHE A 168 50.97 -1.10 37.40
N GLU A 169 50.05 -0.79 38.32
CA GLU A 169 50.34 -0.12 39.58
C GLU A 169 51.28 -0.94 40.46
N ASN A 170 51.05 -2.25 40.57
CA ASN A 170 51.86 -3.15 41.39
C ASN A 170 53.24 -3.47 40.78
N SER A 171 53.40 -3.42 39.46
CA SER A 171 54.62 -3.84 38.77
C SER A 171 55.59 -2.70 38.41
N PHE A 172 55.31 -1.44 38.77
CA PHE A 172 56.15 -0.27 38.42
C PHE A 172 56.64 -0.31 36.97
N ILE A 173 55.74 -0.67 36.05
CA ILE A 173 55.94 -0.35 34.65
C ILE A 173 55.43 1.07 34.53
N ASP A 174 56.34 2.02 34.62
CA ASP A 174 56.14 3.40 34.19
C ASP A 174 55.61 3.32 32.75
N VAL A 175 54.29 3.41 32.58
CA VAL A 175 53.69 3.47 31.25
C VAL A 175 54.15 4.81 30.71
N PRO A 176 55.02 4.85 29.69
CA PRO A 176 55.56 6.11 29.21
C PRO A 176 54.41 7.01 28.78
N ASP A 177 54.39 8.26 29.27
CA ASP A 177 53.39 9.28 28.94
C ASP A 177 53.21 9.47 27.40
N GLU A 178 54.17 9.01 26.60
CA GLU A 178 54.09 8.96 25.12
C GLU A 178 52.92 8.13 24.57
N LYS A 179 52.32 7.19 25.32
CA LYS A 179 51.17 6.40 24.82
C LYS A 179 49.80 7.06 25.01
N TYR A 180 49.70 8.10 25.83
CA TYR A 180 48.49 8.91 25.91
C TYR A 180 48.30 9.73 24.62
N ASP A 181 49.41 10.25 24.08
CA ASP A 181 49.47 10.99 22.81
C ASP A 181 48.98 10.14 21.63
N VAL A 182 49.36 8.86 21.58
CA VAL A 182 48.90 7.94 20.51
C VAL A 182 47.40 7.65 20.59
N LEU A 183 46.80 7.65 21.79
CA LEU A 183 45.36 7.40 21.93
C LEU A 183 44.56 8.65 21.54
N ASP A 184 45.01 9.82 21.95
CA ASP A 184 44.43 11.11 21.53
C ASP A 184 44.58 11.32 20.01
N ASP A 185 45.73 10.95 19.42
CA ASP A 185 45.95 10.94 17.97
C ASP A 185 45.01 9.95 17.25
N LEU A 186 44.77 8.76 17.82
CA LEU A 186 43.81 7.81 17.26
C LEU A 186 42.37 8.34 17.33
N PHE A 187 41.98 9.01 18.41
CA PHE A 187 40.67 9.66 18.52
C PHE A 187 40.54 10.83 17.53
N SER A 188 41.57 11.66 17.39
CA SER A 188 41.58 12.75 16.42
C SER A 188 41.47 12.22 14.99
N THR A 189 42.27 11.21 14.64
CA THR A 189 42.22 10.61 13.29
C THR A 189 40.90 9.93 13.02
N ASN A 190 40.28 9.29 14.01
CA ASN A 190 38.95 8.69 13.85
C ASN A 190 37.86 9.76 13.63
N SER A 191 37.89 10.86 14.40
CA SER A 191 36.98 12.00 14.23
C SER A 191 37.14 12.66 12.84
N ASP A 192 38.38 12.81 12.38
CA ASP A 192 38.69 13.32 11.05
C ASP A 192 38.19 12.37 9.95
N LEU A 193 38.36 11.04 10.13
CA LEU A 193 37.85 10.03 9.21
C LEU A 193 36.32 10.04 9.15
N GLU A 194 35.64 10.14 10.28
CA GLU A 194 34.18 10.24 10.34
C GLU A 194 33.68 11.50 9.64
N THR A 195 34.38 12.63 9.81
CA THR A 195 34.06 13.89 9.13
C THR A 195 34.24 13.77 7.61
N GLN A 196 35.35 13.17 7.16
CA GLN A 196 35.61 12.93 5.74
C GLN A 196 34.61 11.94 5.13
N LEU A 197 34.23 10.90 5.86
CA LEU A 197 33.23 9.94 5.43
C LEU A 197 31.87 10.62 5.26
N ASN A 198 31.44 11.42 6.24
CA ASN A 198 30.21 12.19 6.15
C ASN A 198 30.21 13.19 4.99
N HIS A 199 31.34 13.84 4.73
CA HIS A 199 31.51 14.73 3.57
C HIS A 199 31.36 13.96 2.26
N THR A 200 32.05 12.82 2.14
CA THR A 200 31.99 11.95 0.94
C THR A 200 30.58 11.40 0.71
N ILE A 201 29.86 11.03 1.77
CA ILE A 201 28.47 10.57 1.68
C ILE A 201 27.57 11.69 1.14
N LYS A 202 27.70 12.91 1.68
CA LYS A 202 26.94 14.08 1.20
C LYS A 202 27.24 14.38 -0.26
N GLU A 203 28.51 14.38 -0.65
CA GLU A 203 28.91 14.58 -2.04
C GLU A 203 28.36 13.45 -2.94
N ASN A 204 28.41 12.19 -2.50
CA ASN A 204 27.87 11.06 -3.26
C ASN A 204 26.34 11.17 -3.42
N MET A 205 25.61 11.59 -2.37
CA MET A 205 24.18 11.85 -2.44
C MET A 205 23.86 13.00 -3.40
N GLU A 206 24.63 14.10 -3.34
CA GLU A 206 24.45 15.24 -4.23
C GLU A 206 24.72 14.85 -5.69
N LEU A 207 25.80 14.10 -5.94
CA LEU A 207 26.12 13.57 -7.27
C LEU A 207 25.03 12.63 -7.77
N LYS A 208 24.52 11.72 -6.95
CA LYS A 208 23.39 10.84 -7.31
C LYS A 208 22.14 11.63 -7.66
N ASN A 209 21.79 12.65 -6.89
CA ASN A 209 20.65 13.52 -7.18
C ASN A 209 20.84 14.28 -8.50
N LYS A 210 22.05 14.78 -8.78
CA LYS A 210 22.37 15.42 -10.07
C LYS A 210 22.26 14.42 -11.22
N VAL A 211 22.78 13.21 -11.07
CA VAL A 211 22.69 12.14 -12.08
C VAL A 211 21.23 11.81 -12.36
N LEU A 212 20.42 11.58 -11.32
CA LEU A 212 18.98 11.33 -11.47
C LEU A 212 18.25 12.49 -12.15
N ALA A 213 18.54 13.74 -11.78
CA ALA A 213 17.95 14.91 -12.41
C ALA A 213 18.33 15.01 -13.91
N HIS A 214 19.59 14.70 -14.25
CA HIS A 214 20.04 14.65 -15.64
C HIS A 214 19.37 13.53 -16.44
N GLU A 215 19.28 12.32 -15.89
CA GLU A 215 18.62 11.18 -16.53
C GLU A 215 17.11 11.43 -16.72
N CYS A 216 16.46 12.09 -15.75
CA CYS A 216 15.07 12.53 -15.88
C CYS A 216 14.92 13.58 -16.97
N ALA A 217 15.79 14.61 -17.00
CA ALA A 217 15.76 15.63 -18.04
C ALA A 217 16.00 15.04 -19.44
N GLU A 218 16.93 14.09 -19.58
CA GLU A 218 17.19 13.39 -20.83
C GLU A 218 15.98 12.56 -21.27
N SER A 219 15.39 11.78 -20.35
CA SER A 219 14.16 11.02 -20.61
C SER A 219 13.00 11.92 -21.02
N PHE A 220 12.82 13.06 -20.35
CA PHE A 220 11.80 14.05 -20.68
C PHE A 220 12.01 14.64 -22.07
N VAL A 221 13.24 15.00 -22.43
CA VAL A 221 13.57 15.51 -23.77
C VAL A 221 13.28 14.46 -24.82
N ASP A 222 13.67 13.21 -24.60
CA ASP A 222 13.42 12.10 -25.52
C ASP A 222 11.92 11.83 -25.72
N MET A 223 11.12 11.88 -24.66
CA MET A 223 9.67 11.68 -24.75
C MET A 223 8.95 12.90 -25.37
N SER A 224 9.50 14.10 -25.19
CA SER A 224 8.98 15.35 -25.76
C SER A 224 9.33 15.51 -27.25
N ARG A 225 10.20 14.67 -27.82
CA ARG A 225 10.48 14.68 -29.27
C ARG A 225 9.19 14.43 -30.06
N GLY A 226 8.87 15.37 -30.96
CA GLY A 226 7.70 15.31 -31.84
C GLY A 226 6.47 16.08 -31.33
N LEU A 227 6.51 16.71 -30.16
CA LEU A 227 5.50 17.66 -29.69
C LEU A 227 5.88 19.09 -30.10
N ALA A 228 4.88 19.97 -30.27
CA ALA A 228 5.12 21.40 -30.46
C ALA A 228 5.62 22.04 -29.14
N ASP A 229 6.40 23.12 -29.21
CA ASP A 229 6.99 23.77 -28.01
C ASP A 229 5.94 24.13 -26.94
N THR A 230 4.74 24.52 -27.37
CA THR A 230 3.60 24.82 -26.48
C THR A 230 3.01 23.58 -25.79
N GLU A 231 3.15 22.41 -26.40
CA GLU A 231 2.71 21.12 -25.86
C GLU A 231 3.76 20.56 -24.91
N VAL A 232 5.05 20.76 -25.21
CA VAL A 232 6.16 20.41 -24.31
C VAL A 232 6.05 21.19 -23.00
N GLU A 233 5.72 22.48 -23.04
CA GLU A 233 5.54 23.28 -21.81
C GLU A 233 4.34 22.81 -20.97
N LYS A 234 3.27 22.32 -21.61
CA LYS A 234 2.14 21.70 -20.91
C LYS A 234 2.52 20.36 -20.30
N LEU A 235 3.25 19.52 -21.03
CA LEU A 235 3.73 18.23 -20.55
C LEU A 235 4.74 18.40 -19.40
N ALA A 236 5.58 19.43 -19.44
CA ALA A 236 6.48 19.82 -18.34
C ALA A 236 5.69 20.13 -17.06
N LYS A 237 4.66 20.98 -17.15
CA LYS A 237 3.79 21.34 -16.00
C LYS A 237 3.05 20.13 -15.44
N LEU A 238 2.61 19.21 -16.30
CA LEU A 238 1.97 17.97 -15.87
C LEU A 238 2.97 16.97 -15.23
N SER A 239 4.24 17.03 -15.64
CA SER A 239 5.29 16.13 -15.14
C SER A 239 5.97 16.56 -13.84
N GLU A 240 5.79 17.82 -13.42
CA GLU A 240 6.46 18.41 -12.24
C GLU A 240 6.06 17.76 -10.91
N ASN A 241 4.88 17.11 -10.85
CA ASN A 241 4.37 16.46 -9.63
C ASN A 241 4.28 14.93 -9.76
N ILE A 242 5.07 14.34 -10.67
CA ILE A 242 5.11 12.88 -10.76
C ILE A 242 6.10 12.36 -9.71
N GLU A 243 5.59 11.61 -8.73
CA GLU A 243 6.44 10.80 -7.86
C GLU A 243 6.95 9.57 -8.61
N PHE A 244 8.26 9.32 -8.59
CA PHE A 244 8.87 8.15 -9.20
C PHE A 244 10.02 7.64 -8.34
N ASN A 245 10.20 6.32 -8.32
CA ASN A 245 11.27 5.67 -7.56
C ASN A 245 12.42 5.20 -8.46
N SER A 246 12.26 5.31 -9.78
CA SER A 246 13.25 4.93 -10.80
C SER A 246 13.04 5.74 -12.08
N VAL A 247 14.12 5.93 -12.85
CA VAL A 247 14.11 6.63 -14.14
C VAL A 247 13.19 5.94 -15.16
N GLU A 248 13.09 4.61 -15.11
CA GLU A 248 12.19 3.84 -15.98
C GLU A 248 10.71 4.15 -15.67
N GLN A 249 10.35 4.24 -14.39
CA GLN A 249 8.99 4.61 -13.97
C GLN A 249 8.65 6.05 -14.38
N TYR A 250 9.62 6.97 -14.31
CA TYR A 250 9.43 8.34 -14.78
C TYR A 250 9.15 8.38 -16.29
N ARG A 251 9.89 7.59 -17.07
CA ARG A 251 9.71 7.44 -18.52
C ARG A 251 8.31 6.92 -18.85
N ASP A 252 7.89 5.83 -18.22
CA ASP A 252 6.57 5.21 -18.48
C ASP A 252 5.42 6.14 -18.12
N LYS A 253 5.53 6.87 -16.99
CA LYS A 253 4.51 7.84 -16.58
C LYS A 253 4.43 9.04 -17.52
N ILE A 254 5.56 9.55 -18.02
CA ILE A 254 5.55 10.59 -19.05
C ILE A 254 4.95 10.07 -20.34
N GLN A 255 5.27 8.84 -20.74
CA GLN A 255 4.69 8.24 -21.93
C GLN A 255 3.17 8.10 -21.81
N LEU A 256 2.67 7.68 -20.64
CA LEU A 256 1.23 7.62 -20.37
C LEU A 256 0.57 9.01 -20.42
N LEU A 257 1.23 10.04 -19.88
CA LEU A 257 0.74 11.42 -19.99
C LEU A 257 0.74 11.92 -21.43
N LYS A 258 1.76 11.55 -22.21
CA LYS A 258 1.82 11.86 -23.65
C LYS A 258 0.64 11.22 -24.38
N GLU A 259 0.39 9.93 -24.15
CA GLU A 259 -0.69 9.18 -24.81
C GLU A 259 -2.09 9.66 -24.36
N SER A 260 -2.27 10.05 -23.09
CA SER A 260 -3.57 10.50 -22.59
C SER A 260 -3.93 11.95 -22.97
N TYR A 261 -2.95 12.86 -23.04
CA TYR A 261 -3.20 14.28 -23.33
C TYR A 261 -2.90 14.69 -24.78
N PHE A 262 -2.03 13.94 -25.47
CA PHE A 262 -1.57 14.25 -26.82
C PHE A 262 -1.68 13.04 -27.76
N GLY A 263 -2.11 11.87 -27.26
CA GLY A 263 -2.44 10.72 -28.08
C GLY A 263 -3.71 10.97 -28.86
N VAL A 264 -3.61 10.81 -30.17
CA VAL A 264 -4.72 10.98 -31.09
C VAL A 264 -5.64 9.76 -30.98
N GLU A 265 -6.66 9.81 -30.13
CA GLU A 265 -7.92 9.14 -30.47
C GLU A 265 -8.57 9.95 -31.59
N GLY A 266 -8.85 9.27 -32.72
CA GLY A 266 -9.01 9.87 -34.02
C GLY A 266 -9.97 11.06 -34.12
N SER A 267 -9.49 12.12 -34.77
CA SER A 267 -10.33 13.11 -35.45
C SER A 267 -9.79 13.33 -36.87
N PRO A 268 -10.64 13.35 -37.91
CA PRO A 268 -10.22 13.44 -39.29
C PRO A 268 -9.90 14.90 -39.64
N GLU A 269 -8.63 15.23 -39.83
CA GLU A 269 -8.27 16.52 -40.44
C GLU A 269 -7.73 16.35 -41.86
N ASN A 270 -8.68 16.53 -42.77
CA ASN A 270 -8.50 17.20 -44.04
C ASN A 270 -7.61 18.45 -43.89
N THR A 271 -6.33 18.37 -44.27
CA THR A 271 -5.64 19.46 -44.97
C THR A 271 -4.50 18.95 -45.84
N GLY A 272 -4.55 19.31 -47.13
CA GLY A 272 -3.36 19.48 -47.96
C GLY A 272 -3.03 18.34 -48.93
N ASN A 273 -3.61 18.42 -50.12
CA ASN A 273 -3.06 17.80 -51.33
C ASN A 273 -1.57 18.12 -51.48
N LEU A 274 -0.69 17.16 -51.20
CA LEU A 274 0.63 17.08 -51.81
C LEU A 274 0.96 15.62 -52.08
N LEU A 275 0.63 15.19 -53.30
CA LEU A 275 1.07 13.93 -53.87
C LEU A 275 2.59 13.94 -54.03
N THR A 276 3.29 13.09 -53.27
CA THR A 276 4.61 12.58 -53.64
C THR A 276 4.57 11.06 -53.55
N GLU A 277 4.46 10.42 -54.72
CA GLU A 277 4.64 8.98 -54.94
C GLU A 277 6.08 8.59 -54.57
N GLU A 278 6.25 7.85 -53.49
CA GLU A 278 7.47 7.09 -53.23
C GLU A 278 7.31 5.70 -53.88
N THR A 279 8.12 5.43 -54.90
CA THR A 279 8.12 4.17 -55.64
C THR A 279 8.63 3.03 -54.76
N THR A 280 7.73 2.15 -54.31
CA THR A 280 8.14 0.86 -53.73
C THR A 280 8.33 -0.16 -54.84
N ASP A 281 9.56 -0.64 -54.97
CA ASP A 281 10.00 -1.65 -55.92
C ASP A 281 9.43 -3.02 -55.51
N VAL A 282 8.26 -3.40 -56.03
CA VAL A 282 7.62 -4.68 -55.73
C VAL A 282 8.22 -5.79 -56.60
N ASN A 283 9.46 -6.18 -56.30
CA ASN A 283 10.06 -7.40 -56.82
C ASN A 283 10.34 -8.39 -55.68
N ARG A 284 9.28 -8.82 -54.99
CA ARG A 284 9.35 -9.97 -54.08
C ARG A 284 8.52 -11.11 -54.67
N LYS A 285 9.21 -12.04 -55.34
CA LYS A 285 8.65 -13.32 -55.79
C LYS A 285 8.25 -14.15 -54.57
N PRO A 286 6.96 -14.47 -54.33
CA PRO A 286 6.60 -15.47 -53.34
C PRO A 286 6.94 -16.87 -53.92
N ALA A 287 7.77 -17.63 -53.22
CA ALA A 287 8.07 -19.01 -53.59
C ALA A 287 6.83 -19.87 -53.33
N GLY A 288 6.19 -20.40 -54.38
CA GLY A 288 5.08 -21.36 -54.27
C GLY A 288 3.78 -21.02 -55.02
N ALA A 289 3.76 -20.05 -55.94
CA ALA A 289 2.58 -19.77 -56.75
C ALA A 289 2.41 -20.78 -57.90
N ASP A 290 1.17 -21.28 -58.07
CA ASP A 290 0.74 -22.16 -59.17
C ASP A 290 1.00 -21.47 -60.54
N PRO A 291 1.52 -22.17 -61.58
CA PRO A 291 1.86 -21.58 -62.88
C PRO A 291 0.77 -20.70 -63.53
N MET A 292 -0.50 -20.98 -63.24
CA MET A 292 -1.63 -20.18 -63.73
C MET A 292 -1.76 -18.82 -63.01
N MET A 293 -1.40 -18.76 -61.74
CA MET A 293 -1.41 -17.52 -60.94
C MET A 293 -0.21 -16.62 -61.31
N ASP A 294 0.94 -17.22 -61.63
CA ASP A 294 2.13 -16.49 -62.11
C ASP A 294 1.87 -15.75 -63.43
N ALA A 295 1.16 -16.40 -64.37
CA ALA A 295 0.72 -15.75 -65.61
C ALA A 295 -0.21 -14.56 -65.34
N TYR A 296 -1.07 -14.67 -64.33
CA TYR A 296 -2.00 -13.61 -63.96
C TYR A 296 -1.27 -12.40 -63.35
N ILE A 297 -0.34 -12.63 -62.41
CA ILE A 297 0.48 -11.58 -61.79
C ILE A 297 1.33 -10.86 -62.85
N HIS A 298 1.94 -11.60 -63.77
CA HIS A 298 2.68 -11.00 -64.88
C HIS A 298 1.78 -10.17 -65.81
N SER A 299 0.56 -10.63 -66.08
CA SER A 299 -0.39 -9.89 -66.93
C SER A 299 -0.84 -8.59 -66.28
N ILE A 300 -1.11 -8.59 -64.97
CA ILE A 300 -1.51 -7.40 -64.20
C ILE A 300 -0.35 -6.42 -64.14
N SER A 301 0.86 -6.89 -63.84
CA SER A 301 2.06 -6.03 -63.79
C SER A 301 2.34 -5.37 -65.15
N ASN A 302 2.18 -6.10 -66.25
CA ASN A 302 2.33 -5.55 -67.59
C ASN A 302 1.19 -4.59 -67.97
N GLN A 303 -0.05 -4.86 -67.55
CA GLN A 303 -1.16 -3.91 -67.73
C GLN A 303 -0.92 -2.61 -66.98
N LEU A 304 -0.45 -2.68 -65.73
CA LEU A 304 -0.12 -1.50 -64.93
C LEU A 304 0.98 -0.63 -65.58
N LYS A 305 1.99 -1.29 -66.15
CA LYS A 305 3.05 -0.59 -66.91
C LYS A 305 2.51 0.06 -68.18
N LEU A 306 1.58 -0.58 -68.89
CA LEU A 306 0.97 -0.04 -70.11
C LEU A 306 0.00 1.11 -69.81
N THR A 307 -0.77 1.04 -68.73
CA THR A 307 -1.63 2.15 -68.29
C THR A 307 -0.78 3.36 -67.91
N ASN A 308 0.30 3.16 -67.15
CA ASN A 308 1.20 4.25 -66.76
C ASN A 308 1.94 4.86 -67.96
N ARG A 309 2.23 4.07 -68.99
CA ARG A 309 2.85 4.58 -70.23
C ARG A 309 1.87 5.34 -71.13
N LYS A 310 0.56 5.07 -71.02
CA LYS A 310 -0.49 5.80 -71.74
C LYS A 310 -0.88 7.10 -71.03
N THR A 311 -0.76 7.18 -69.71
CA THR A 311 -1.03 8.42 -68.95
C THR A 311 0.15 9.41 -69.00
N ALA A 312 1.35 8.96 -69.40
CA ALA A 312 2.54 9.80 -69.53
C ALA A 312 2.79 10.36 -70.96
N LYS A 313 1.83 10.30 -71.88
CA LYS A 313 1.94 10.80 -73.27
C LYS A 313 0.71 11.61 -73.66
#